data_AF-X6EY47-F1
#
_entry.id   AF-X6EY47-F1
#
_cell.length_a   1.000
_cell.length_b   1.000
_cell.length_c   1.000
_cell.angle_alpha   90.00
_cell.angle_beta   90.00
_cell.angle_gamma   90.00
#
_symmetry.space_group_name_H-M   'P 1'
#
loop_
_entity.id
_entity.type
_entity.pdbx_description
1 polymer ?
#
loop_
_entity_poly.entity_id
_entity_poly.type
_entity_poly.pdbx_seq_one_letter_code
_entity_poly.pdbx_strand_id
1 'polypeptide(L)' 'MKTGDQLQIVETDKGTALEPVDDSFERQMEAARKVMDKYKVALQKLAE' A
#
# COMPACT_ATOMS: atom_id res chain seq x y z
N MET A 1 14.36 -7.31 -7.36
CA MET A 1 13.01 -7.82 -7.65
C MET A 1 12.83 -9.12 -6.90
N LYS A 2 11.75 -9.22 -6.12
CA LYS A 2 11.39 -10.42 -5.37
C LYS A 2 9.98 -10.85 -5.78
N THR A 3 9.65 -12.10 -5.50
CA THR A 3 8.30 -12.62 -5.75
C THR A 3 7.28 -11.77 -5.00
N GLY A 4 6.28 -11.26 -5.72
CA GLY A 4 5.21 -10.41 -5.18
C GLY A 4 5.35 -8.91 -5.46
N ASP A 5 6.46 -8.45 -6.07
CA ASP A 5 6.61 -7.04 -6.48
C ASP A 5 5.60 -6.70 -7.60
N GLN A 6 4.95 -5.54 -7.48
CA GLN A 6 4.07 -5.01 -8.54
C GLN A 6 4.89 -4.20 -9.55
N LEU A 7 4.59 -4.42 -10.84
CA LEU A 7 5.24 -3.74 -11.96
C LEU A 7 4.18 -3.09 -12.84
N GLN A 8 4.47 -1.89 -13.34
CA GLN A 8 3.70 -1.25 -14.39
C GLN A 8 4.34 -1.53 -15.74
N ILE A 9 3.50 -1.73 -16.75
CA ILE A 9 3.91 -1.84 -18.14
C ILE A 9 3.87 -0.44 -18.74
N VAL A 10 4.98 -0.01 -19.32
CA VAL A 10 5.11 1.29 -19.96
C VAL A 10 5.55 1.09 -21.41
N GLU A 11 4.82 1.66 -22.36
CA GLU A 11 5.27 1.71 -23.74
C GLU A 11 6.22 2.90 -23.91
N THR A 12 7.39 2.62 -24.48
CA THR A 12 8.41 3.61 -24.79
C THR A 12 8.72 3.55 -26.28
N ASP A 13 9.39 4.58 -26.79
CA ASP A 13 9.84 4.63 -28.20
C ASP A 13 10.75 3.45 -28.60
N LYS A 14 11.33 2.75 -27.61
CA LYS A 14 12.22 1.60 -27.79
C LYS A 14 11.51 0.25 -27.57
N GLY A 15 10.21 0.27 -27.30
CA GLY A 15 9.40 -0.91 -26.99
C GLY A 15 8.84 -0.88 -25.56
N THR A 16 8.42 -2.04 -25.07
CA THR A 16 7.76 -2.19 -23.78
C THR A 16 8.77 -2.33 -22.63
N ALA A 17 8.60 -1.53 -21.58
CA ALA A 17 9.39 -1.57 -20.35
C ALA A 17 8.52 -1.98 -19.15
N LEU A 18 9.17 -2.58 -18.15
CA LEU A 18 8.59 -2.88 -16.86
C LEU A 18 9.23 -2.00 -15.80
N GLU A 19 8.42 -1.25 -15.08
CA GLU A 19 8.88 -0.35 -14.01
C GLU A 19 8.23 -0.74 -12.68
N PRO A 20 8.96 -0.68 -11.55
CA PRO A 20 8.38 -0.92 -10.23
C PRO A 20 7.27 0.09 -9.93
N VAL A 21 6.13 -0.42 -9.44
CA VAL A 21 5.09 0.44 -8.88
C VAL A 21 5.51 0.83 -7.47
N ASP A 22 5.63 2.14 -7.20
CA ASP A 22 5.78 2.64 -5.84
C ASP A 22 4.40 2.72 -5.17
N ASP A 23 4.05 1.64 -4.48
CA ASP A 23 2.83 1.49 -3.66
C ASP A 23 3.13 1.64 -2.15
N SER A 24 4.30 2.18 -1.80
CA SER A 24 4.76 2.23 -0.41
C SER A 24 3.80 3.01 0.49
N PHE A 25 3.22 4.09 -0.04
CA PHE A 25 2.23 4.91 0.65
C PHE A 25 0.91 4.17 0.90
N GLU A 26 0.30 3.59 -0.13
CA GLU A 26 -0.91 2.76 0.01
C GLU A 26 -0.72 1.65 1.04
N ARG A 27 0.42 0.92 0.98
CA ARG A 27 0.73 -0.16 1.92
C ARG A 27 0.84 0.33 3.36
N GLN A 28 1.47 1.49 3.58
CA GLN A 28 1.54 2.11 4.91
C GLN A 28 0.16 2.52 5.43
N MET A 29 -0.67 3.11 4.58
CA MET A 29 -2.03 3.52 4.95
C MET A 29 -2.94 2.33 5.25
N GLU A 30 -2.83 1.23 4.51
CA GLU A 30 -3.58 0.01 4.78
C GLU A 30 -3.20 -0.60 6.13
N ALA A 31 -1.90 -0.67 6.43
CA ALA A 31 -1.41 -1.13 7.74
C ALA A 31 -1.90 -0.22 8.87
N ALA A 32 -1.85 1.11 8.69
CA ALA A 32 -2.35 2.06 9.67
C ALA A 32 -3.86 1.87 9.93
N ARG A 33 -4.67 1.68 8.89
CA ARG A 33 -6.12 1.41 9.04
C ARG A 33 -6.39 0.13 9.83
N LYS A 34 -5.69 -0.97 9.50
CA LYS A 34 -5.81 -2.24 10.25
C LYS A 34 -5.49 -2.08 11.74
N VAL A 35 -4.47 -1.28 12.06
CA VAL A 35 -4.10 -0.98 13.45
C VAL A 35 -5.16 -0.10 14.11
N MET A 36 -5.63 0.95 13.44
CA MET A 36 -6.67 1.84 13.96
C MET A 36 -7.97 1.09 14.23
N ASP A 37 -8.41 0.22 13.33
CA ASP A 37 -9.64 -0.58 13.52
C ASP A 37 -9.56 -1.46 14.77
N LYS A 38 -8.38 -2.02 15.08
CA LYS A 38 -8.16 -2.81 16.29
C LYS A 38 -8.36 -1.99 17.57
N TYR A 39 -7.95 -0.72 17.57
CA TYR A 39 -8.02 0.15 18.74
C TYR A 39 -9.25 1.06 18.77
N LYS A 40 -10.00 1.17 17.67
CA LYS A 40 -11.17 2.04 17.54
C LYS A 40 -12.20 1.82 18.64
N VAL A 41 -12.48 0.56 18.99
CA VAL A 41 -13.43 0.21 20.06
C VAL A 41 -12.90 0.61 21.44
N ALA A 42 -11.60 0.43 21.70
CA ALA A 42 -10.99 0.80 22.97
C ALA A 42 -10.90 2.33 23.13
N LEU A 43 -10.57 3.04 22.05
CA LEU A 43 -10.52 4.50 22.01
C LEU A 43 -11.92 5.11 22.15
N GLN A 44 -12.96 4.52 21.55
CA GLN A 44 -14.34 4.96 21.74
C GLN A 44 -14.81 4.81 23.19
N LYS A 45 -14.48 3.69 23.84
CA LYS A 45 -14.84 3.44 25.24
C LYS A 45 -14.09 4.31 26.25
N LEU A 46 -12.93 4.85 25.89
CA LEU A 46 -12.18 5.78 26.74
C LEU A 46 -12.74 7.22 26.66
N ALA A 47 -13.48 7.53 25.61
CA ALA A 47 -14.08 8.84 25.39
C ALA A 47 -15.50 8.98 25.98
N GLU A 48 -16.08 7.90 26.52
CA GLU A 48 -17.28 7.89 27.37
C GLU A 48 -16.91 8.15 28.84
#